data_AF-A0A3D6CP66-F1
#
_entry.id   AF-A0A3D6CP66-F1
#
_cell.length_a   1.000
_cell.length_b   1.000
_cell.length_c   1.000
_cell.angle_alpha   90.00
_cell.angle_beta   90.00
_cell.angle_gamma   90.00
#
_symmetry.space_group_name_H-M   'P 1'
#
loop_
_entity.id
_entity.type
_entity.pdbx_description
1 polymer ?
#
loop_
_entity_poly.entity_id
_entity_poly.type
_entity_poly.pdbx_seq_one_letter_code
_entity_poly.pdbx_strand_id
1 'polypeptide(L)'
;MAKQWTGAMALAASAVAAVAMAHNGATGVVLERMNGMTAMRDTVAELAPMMQGAVPYDAFIVSEGAAVIAGHAGETMLSLFPEGSLEGVTYAKPEIWSNWQDFAALAEEMRVYADALSEAAPNGLEPASALPADMAGMDHTGMAMPPAEETNLGFSVAELMGYGEKTADSPVSPGLADPASLALTLSSLAADDLFNRISGTCSSCHSQFRAGKN
;
A
#
# COMPACT_ATOMS: atom_id res chain seq x y z
N MET A 1 55.76 39.37 25.68
CA MET A 1 54.46 39.28 26.39
C MET A 1 53.84 37.93 26.06
N ALA A 2 53.91 36.98 26.98
CA ALA A 2 53.31 35.66 26.82
C ALA A 2 51.81 35.76 27.14
N LYS A 3 50.95 35.28 26.24
CA LYS A 3 49.52 35.15 26.51
C LYS A 3 49.17 33.67 26.55
N GLN A 4 49.28 33.10 27.76
CA GLN A 4 48.64 31.85 28.11
C GLN A 4 47.16 32.13 28.31
N TRP A 5 46.29 31.47 27.56
CA TRP A 5 44.89 31.33 27.94
C TRP A 5 44.57 29.86 28.07
N THR A 6 44.46 29.47 29.33
CA THR A 6 43.96 28.22 29.87
C THR A 6 42.62 27.83 29.26
N GLY A 7 42.47 26.54 29.03
CA GLY A 7 41.31 25.92 28.39
C GLY A 7 39.96 26.16 29.06
N ALA A 8 38.92 25.98 28.25
CA ALA A 8 37.60 25.62 28.71
C ALA A 8 37.24 24.29 28.04
N MET A 9 36.92 23.33 28.90
CA MET A 9 36.54 21.95 28.63
C MET A 9 35.42 21.81 27.61
N ALA A 10 35.50 20.71 26.86
CA ALA A 10 34.44 20.15 26.04
C ALA A 10 33.14 19.93 26.83
N LEU A 11 32.02 20.29 26.22
CA LEU A 11 30.71 19.69 26.47
C LEU A 11 30.10 19.35 25.11
N ALA A 12 30.60 18.26 24.52
CA ALA A 12 29.83 17.46 23.59
C ALA A 12 28.79 16.70 24.44
N ALA A 13 27.55 17.17 24.44
CA ALA A 13 26.42 16.40 24.93
C ALA A 13 25.52 16.06 23.75
N SER A 14 25.77 14.88 23.21
CA SER A 14 24.99 14.19 22.19
C SER A 14 23.51 14.15 22.60
N ALA A 15 22.66 14.90 21.92
CA ALA A 15 21.22 14.69 21.94
C ALA A 15 20.87 13.74 20.78
N VAL A 16 21.33 12.49 20.88
CA VAL A 16 20.79 11.41 20.05
C VAL A 16 19.87 10.58 20.94
N ALA A 17 18.66 10.36 20.42
CA ALA A 17 17.63 9.42 20.84
C ALA A 17 16.39 10.03 21.52
N ALA A 18 15.60 10.77 20.72
CA ALA A 18 14.16 10.57 20.74
C ALA A 18 13.81 9.69 19.53
N VAL A 19 14.16 8.40 19.58
CA VAL A 19 13.53 7.44 18.67
C VAL A 19 12.09 7.34 19.16
N ALA A 20 11.17 7.88 18.38
CA ALA A 20 9.75 7.77 18.66
C ALA A 20 9.40 6.31 18.96
N MET A 21 8.51 6.08 19.91
CA MET A 21 7.86 4.80 20.18
C MET A 21 6.94 4.42 19.00
N ALA A 22 7.47 4.37 17.78
CA ALA A 22 6.81 3.76 16.65
C ALA A 22 6.66 2.27 17.01
N HIS A 23 5.44 1.75 16.98
CA HIS A 23 5.10 0.37 17.31
C HIS A 23 4.97 0.01 18.80
N ASN A 24 4.69 0.99 19.67
CA ASN A 24 4.29 0.77 21.07
C ASN A 24 5.25 -0.13 21.88
N GLY A 25 6.55 -0.12 21.55
CA GLY A 25 7.55 -0.95 22.23
C GLY A 25 7.67 -2.38 21.70
N ALA A 26 7.15 -2.70 20.51
CA ALA A 26 7.48 -3.93 19.80
C ALA A 26 9.00 -4.08 19.62
N THR A 27 9.50 -5.31 19.65
CA THR A 27 10.92 -5.64 19.51
C THR A 27 11.13 -6.83 18.57
N GLY A 28 12.38 -7.06 18.17
CA GLY A 28 12.77 -8.20 17.32
C GLY A 28 11.97 -8.29 16.01
N VAL A 29 11.65 -9.51 15.60
CA VAL A 29 10.93 -9.79 14.34
C VAL A 29 9.56 -9.09 14.25
N VAL A 30 8.92 -8.85 15.41
CA VAL A 30 7.63 -8.14 15.47
C VAL A 30 7.81 -6.68 15.07
N LEU A 31 8.85 -6.02 15.58
CA LEU A 31 9.18 -4.65 15.19
C LEU A 31 9.55 -4.58 13.70
N GLU A 32 10.34 -5.53 13.21
CA GLU A 32 10.78 -5.58 11.81
C GLU A 32 9.60 -5.67 10.84
N ARG A 33 8.64 -6.59 11.08
CA ARG A 33 7.44 -6.64 10.23
C ARG A 33 6.59 -5.39 10.34
N MET A 34 6.47 -4.77 11.52
CA MET A 34 5.68 -3.56 11.69
C MET A 34 6.29 -2.35 10.98
N ASN A 35 7.62 -2.26 10.93
CA ASN A 35 8.34 -1.28 10.13
C ASN A 35 8.09 -1.50 8.63
N GLY A 36 8.20 -2.75 8.14
CA GLY A 36 7.90 -3.08 6.74
C GLY A 36 6.47 -2.72 6.34
N MET A 37 5.48 -3.06 7.18
CA MET A 37 4.07 -2.67 6.97
C MET A 37 3.88 -1.15 6.97
N THR A 38 4.71 -0.41 7.71
CA THR A 38 4.66 1.05 7.76
C THR A 38 5.24 1.66 6.50
N ALA A 39 6.38 1.16 6.01
CA ALA A 39 6.94 1.56 4.73
C ALA A 39 5.92 1.36 3.60
N MET A 40 5.30 0.18 3.52
CA MET A 40 4.26 -0.08 2.51
C MET A 40 3.04 0.84 2.64
N ARG A 41 2.55 1.08 3.86
CA ARG A 41 1.44 2.03 4.09
C ARG A 41 1.78 3.43 3.60
N ASP A 42 2.97 3.92 3.96
CA ASP A 42 3.38 5.28 3.65
C ASP A 42 3.55 5.45 2.13
N THR A 43 4.09 4.44 1.45
CA THR A 43 4.13 4.38 -0.01
C THR A 43 2.73 4.38 -0.63
N VAL A 44 1.80 3.54 -0.14
CA VAL A 44 0.41 3.55 -0.63
C VAL A 44 -0.22 4.93 -0.46
N ALA A 45 0.00 5.60 0.68
CA ALA A 45 -0.51 6.94 0.94
C ALA A 45 0.09 8.01 0.03
N GLU A 46 1.37 7.86 -0.37
CA GLU A 46 2.05 8.74 -1.32
C GLU A 46 1.50 8.55 -2.75
N LEU A 47 1.32 7.30 -3.18
CA LEU A 47 0.91 6.98 -4.55
C LEU A 47 -0.59 7.16 -4.79
N ALA A 48 -1.45 6.91 -3.81
CA ALA A 48 -2.90 6.99 -3.94
C ALA A 48 -3.42 8.27 -4.62
N PRO A 49 -3.01 9.50 -4.22
CA PRO A 49 -3.49 10.71 -4.89
C PRO A 49 -3.04 10.82 -6.36
N MET A 50 -1.90 10.22 -6.75
CA MET A 50 -1.49 10.16 -8.17
C MET A 50 -2.40 9.22 -8.94
N MET A 51 -2.71 8.04 -8.37
CA MET A 51 -3.61 7.05 -8.97
C MET A 51 -5.03 7.57 -9.13
N GLN A 52 -5.46 8.46 -8.23
CA GLN A 52 -6.75 9.14 -8.29
C GLN A 52 -6.77 10.36 -9.23
N GLY A 53 -5.64 10.72 -9.84
CA GLY A 53 -5.51 11.93 -10.66
C GLY A 53 -5.65 13.25 -9.88
N ALA A 54 -5.61 13.20 -8.53
CA ALA A 54 -5.73 14.36 -7.65
C ALA A 54 -4.47 15.22 -7.63
N VAL A 55 -3.32 14.63 -7.96
CA VAL A 55 -2.03 15.30 -8.18
C VAL A 55 -1.41 14.84 -9.50
N PRO A 56 -0.45 15.58 -10.08
CA PRO A 56 0.22 15.15 -11.31
C PRO A 56 0.84 13.75 -11.19
N TYR A 57 0.64 12.93 -12.21
CA TYR A 57 1.25 11.60 -12.30
C TYR A 57 2.74 11.70 -12.58
N ASP A 58 3.55 10.96 -11.81
CA ASP A 58 4.99 10.84 -12.02
C ASP A 58 5.38 9.36 -12.08
N ALA A 59 5.72 8.88 -13.28
CA ALA A 59 6.07 7.47 -13.52
C ALA A 59 7.29 7.01 -12.72
N PHE A 60 8.25 7.91 -12.44
CA PHE A 60 9.44 7.55 -11.66
C PHE A 60 9.08 7.32 -10.20
N ILE A 61 8.29 8.22 -9.60
CA ILE A 61 7.82 8.05 -8.21
C ILE A 61 6.96 6.78 -8.07
N VAL A 62 6.08 6.52 -9.03
CA VAL A 62 5.25 5.29 -9.04
C VAL A 62 6.12 4.05 -9.13
N SER A 63 7.13 4.03 -10.01
CA SER A 63 8.02 2.89 -10.18
C SER A 63 8.83 2.59 -8.91
N GLU A 64 9.40 3.63 -8.28
CA GLU A 64 10.17 3.50 -7.04
C GLU A 64 9.29 3.10 -5.85
N GLY A 65 8.10 3.70 -5.72
CA GLY A 65 7.15 3.31 -4.68
C GLY A 65 6.71 1.86 -4.81
N ALA A 66 6.38 1.43 -6.03
CA ALA A 66 6.03 0.03 -6.29
C ALA A 66 7.17 -0.93 -5.90
N ALA A 67 8.43 -0.58 -6.18
CA ALA A 67 9.59 -1.36 -5.75
C ALA A 67 9.74 -1.43 -4.21
N VAL A 68 9.38 -0.37 -3.48
CA VAL A 68 9.33 -0.41 -2.00
C VAL A 68 8.28 -1.41 -1.52
N ILE A 69 7.10 -1.45 -2.13
CA ILE A 69 6.05 -2.41 -1.79
C ILE A 69 6.53 -3.84 -2.06
N ALA A 70 7.07 -4.10 -3.26
CA ALA A 70 7.57 -5.40 -3.65
C ALA A 70 8.68 -5.90 -2.70
N GLY A 71 9.59 -5.01 -2.29
CA GLY A 71 10.68 -5.32 -1.37
C GLY A 71 10.24 -5.78 0.02
N HIS A 72 9.04 -5.41 0.45
CA HIS A 72 8.43 -5.82 1.73
C HIS A 72 7.36 -6.92 1.60
N ALA A 73 7.10 -7.41 0.38
CA ALA A 73 6.13 -8.45 0.09
C ALA A 73 6.78 -9.84 -0.10
N GLY A 74 6.00 -10.83 -0.53
CA GLY A 74 6.45 -12.19 -0.84
C GLY A 74 7.28 -12.84 0.27
N GLU A 75 8.38 -13.49 -0.11
CA GLU A 75 9.29 -14.17 0.81
C GLU A 75 9.86 -13.26 1.91
N THR A 76 10.13 -11.98 1.62
CA THR A 76 10.56 -11.02 2.65
C THR A 76 9.52 -10.93 3.74
N MET A 77 8.23 -10.80 3.38
CA MET A 77 7.14 -10.79 4.36
C MET A 77 7.09 -12.09 5.14
N LEU A 78 7.09 -13.24 4.45
CA LEU A 78 6.94 -14.56 5.08
C LEU A 78 8.04 -14.85 6.10
N SER A 79 9.26 -14.45 5.82
CA SER A 79 10.40 -14.60 6.75
C SER A 79 10.20 -13.90 8.10
N LEU A 80 9.33 -12.89 8.18
CA LEU A 80 9.07 -12.10 9.37
C LEU A 80 7.86 -12.59 10.21
N PHE A 81 7.27 -13.73 9.82
CA PHE A 81 6.19 -14.41 10.57
C PHE A 81 6.60 -15.84 10.99
N PRO A 82 7.71 -16.03 11.72
CA PRO A 82 8.05 -17.34 12.26
C PRO A 82 6.96 -17.81 13.23
N GLU A 83 6.74 -19.13 13.27
CA GLU A 83 5.75 -19.75 14.15
C GLU A 83 5.99 -19.35 15.62
N GLY A 84 4.91 -19.02 16.32
CA GLY A 84 4.97 -18.56 17.71
C GLY A 84 5.38 -17.09 17.88
N SER A 85 5.58 -16.30 16.82
CA SER A 85 5.86 -14.85 16.93
C SER A 85 4.65 -13.99 17.29
N LEU A 86 3.88 -14.44 18.29
CA LEU A 86 2.69 -13.78 18.85
C LEU A 86 2.96 -13.08 20.19
N GLU A 87 4.19 -13.14 20.70
CA GLU A 87 4.54 -12.52 21.97
C GLU A 87 4.68 -10.99 21.85
N GLY A 88 4.28 -10.27 22.90
CA GLY A 88 4.41 -8.82 22.98
C GLY A 88 3.36 -8.05 22.19
N VAL A 89 3.72 -6.85 21.73
CA VAL A 89 2.81 -5.97 20.98
C VAL A 89 2.70 -6.47 19.55
N THR A 90 1.66 -7.26 19.28
CA THR A 90 1.36 -7.70 17.92
C THR A 90 -0.12 -7.59 17.57
N TYR A 91 -0.37 -7.39 16.28
CA TYR A 91 -1.70 -7.46 15.66
C TYR A 91 -1.82 -8.66 14.73
N ALA A 92 -0.81 -9.55 14.69
CA ALA A 92 -0.88 -10.78 13.93
C ALA A 92 -1.90 -11.73 14.56
N LYS A 93 -2.78 -12.30 13.73
CA LYS A 93 -3.73 -13.33 14.15
C LYS A 93 -3.07 -14.73 14.14
N PRO A 94 -3.42 -15.64 15.05
CA PRO A 94 -2.93 -17.03 15.02
C PRO A 94 -3.30 -17.77 13.72
N GLU A 95 -4.37 -17.33 13.04
CA GLU A 95 -4.83 -17.86 11.77
C GLU A 95 -3.77 -17.81 10.65
N ILE A 96 -2.75 -16.95 10.77
CA ILE A 96 -1.61 -16.92 9.84
C ILE A 96 -0.95 -18.30 9.73
N TRP A 97 -0.72 -18.99 10.86
CA TRP A 97 -0.02 -20.27 10.85
C TRP A 97 -0.96 -21.45 10.56
N SER A 98 -2.24 -21.36 10.93
CA SER A 98 -3.22 -22.40 10.56
C SER A 98 -3.57 -22.36 9.08
N ASN A 99 -3.49 -21.19 8.44
CA ASN A 99 -3.85 -20.97 7.03
C ASN A 99 -2.63 -20.41 6.26
N TRP A 100 -1.45 -20.97 6.49
CA TRP A 100 -0.19 -20.46 5.97
C TRP A 100 -0.16 -20.33 4.44
N GLN A 101 -0.76 -21.29 3.72
CA GLN A 101 -0.80 -21.24 2.26
C GLN A 101 -1.53 -20.00 1.73
N ASP A 102 -2.64 -19.60 2.38
CA ASP A 102 -3.41 -18.43 1.97
C ASP A 102 -2.65 -17.13 2.29
N PHE A 103 -1.99 -17.07 3.45
CA PHE A 103 -1.12 -15.95 3.80
C PHE A 103 0.06 -15.80 2.82
N ALA A 104 0.72 -16.90 2.50
CA ALA A 104 1.82 -16.94 1.54
C ALA A 104 1.37 -16.55 0.13
N ALA A 105 0.20 -17.02 -0.31
CA ALA A 105 -0.35 -16.66 -1.61
C ALA A 105 -0.63 -15.16 -1.72
N LEU A 106 -1.24 -14.55 -0.70
CA LEU A 106 -1.49 -13.10 -0.69
C LEU A 106 -0.20 -12.27 -0.65
N ALA A 107 0.79 -12.71 0.13
CA ALA A 107 2.09 -12.04 0.20
C ALA A 107 2.79 -12.06 -1.16
N GLU A 108 2.76 -13.20 -1.86
CA GLU A 108 3.37 -13.35 -3.17
C GLU A 108 2.58 -12.63 -4.28
N GLU A 109 1.26 -12.70 -4.24
CA GLU A 109 0.39 -11.96 -5.16
C GLU A 109 0.64 -10.45 -5.08
N MET A 110 0.77 -9.92 -3.85
CA MET A 110 1.14 -8.52 -3.63
C MET A 110 2.50 -8.17 -4.24
N ARG A 111 3.51 -9.05 -4.10
CA ARG A 111 4.83 -8.86 -4.72
C ARG A 111 4.72 -8.82 -6.24
N VAL A 112 4.01 -9.76 -6.83
CA VAL A 112 3.82 -9.85 -8.29
C VAL A 112 3.14 -8.60 -8.84
N TYR A 113 2.08 -8.11 -8.20
CA TYR A 113 1.41 -6.88 -8.65
C TYR A 113 2.28 -5.64 -8.45
N ALA A 114 3.06 -5.57 -7.37
CA ALA A 114 3.97 -4.46 -7.12
C ALA A 114 5.14 -4.43 -8.12
N ASP A 115 5.73 -5.58 -8.43
CA ASP A 115 6.75 -5.69 -9.49
C ASP A 115 6.17 -5.27 -10.84
N ALA A 116 4.97 -5.75 -11.18
CA ALA A 116 4.28 -5.36 -12.41
C ALA A 116 3.96 -3.86 -12.45
N LEU A 117 3.56 -3.25 -11.33
CA LEU A 117 3.34 -1.79 -11.25
C LEU A 117 4.65 -1.02 -11.46
N SER A 118 5.76 -1.51 -10.92
CA SER A 118 7.06 -0.88 -11.11
C SER A 118 7.46 -0.82 -12.58
N GLU A 119 7.18 -1.91 -13.34
CA GLU A 119 7.41 -1.99 -14.78
C GLU A 119 6.39 -1.21 -15.61
N ALA A 120 5.12 -1.22 -15.20
CA ALA A 120 3.99 -0.61 -15.91
C ALA A 120 3.81 0.89 -15.62
N ALA A 121 4.59 1.48 -14.72
CA ALA A 121 4.50 2.92 -14.41
C ALA A 121 4.53 3.84 -15.66
N PRO A 122 5.30 3.57 -16.73
CA PRO A 122 5.24 4.37 -17.95
C PRO A 122 3.89 4.31 -18.70
N ASN A 123 3.03 3.34 -18.41
CA ASN A 123 1.71 3.20 -19.03
C ASN A 123 0.74 4.30 -18.55
N GLY A 124 1.01 4.93 -17.40
CA GLY A 124 0.15 5.97 -16.84
C GLY A 124 -1.16 5.43 -16.28
N LEU A 125 -2.10 6.32 -16.04
CA LEU A 125 -3.45 5.98 -15.59
C LEU A 125 -4.31 5.53 -16.79
N GLU A 126 -5.31 4.69 -16.56
CA GLU A 126 -6.37 4.48 -17.55
C GLU A 126 -6.89 5.85 -18.03
N PRO A 127 -7.28 6.00 -19.31
CA PRO A 127 -7.91 7.23 -19.75
C PRO A 127 -9.10 7.49 -18.83
N ALA A 128 -9.07 8.61 -18.10
CA ALA A 128 -10.14 8.99 -17.19
C ALA A 128 -11.45 8.77 -17.93
N SER A 129 -12.28 7.84 -17.43
CA SER A 129 -13.54 7.46 -18.08
C SER A 129 -14.20 8.74 -18.57
N ALA A 130 -14.24 8.90 -19.90
CA ALA A 130 -14.80 10.10 -20.47
C ALA A 130 -16.23 10.18 -19.94
N LEU A 131 -16.55 11.25 -19.20
CA LEU A 131 -17.94 11.62 -18.99
C LEU A 131 -18.60 11.48 -20.36
N PRO A 132 -19.68 10.68 -20.49
CA PRO A 132 -20.16 10.29 -21.79
C PRO A 132 -20.36 11.54 -22.64
N ALA A 133 -19.69 11.57 -23.79
CA ALA A 133 -19.66 12.70 -24.71
C ALA A 133 -21.03 12.96 -25.38
N ASP A 134 -22.10 12.31 -24.90
CA ASP A 134 -23.46 12.41 -25.41
C ASP A 134 -24.26 13.58 -24.82
N MET A 135 -23.76 14.27 -23.80
CA MET A 135 -24.46 15.42 -23.19
C MET A 135 -24.11 16.79 -23.82
N ALA A 136 -23.20 16.85 -24.80
CA ALA A 136 -22.82 18.11 -25.47
C ALA A 136 -23.85 18.60 -26.53
N GLY A 137 -24.95 17.87 -26.73
CA GLY A 137 -25.94 18.14 -27.78
C GLY A 137 -27.36 18.47 -27.33
N MET A 138 -27.64 18.56 -26.03
CA MET A 138 -29.02 18.80 -25.54
C MET A 138 -29.25 20.25 -25.15
N ASP A 139 -30.21 20.88 -25.84
CA ASP A 139 -30.83 22.16 -25.48
C ASP A 139 -31.33 22.11 -24.02
N HIS A 140 -30.84 23.05 -23.21
CA HIS A 140 -31.07 23.12 -21.76
C HIS A 140 -32.30 23.94 -21.38
N THR A 141 -33.24 24.19 -22.29
CA THR A 141 -34.50 24.87 -21.96
C THR A 141 -35.53 23.91 -21.37
N GLY A 142 -35.30 23.56 -20.11
CA GLY A 142 -36.37 23.20 -19.18
C GLY A 142 -36.39 21.74 -18.75
N MET A 143 -35.55 21.37 -17.79
CA MET A 143 -35.92 20.43 -16.73
C MET A 143 -35.19 20.80 -15.44
N ALA A 144 -35.95 20.87 -14.34
CA ALA A 144 -35.42 21.10 -13.01
C ALA A 144 -34.65 19.85 -12.53
N MET A 145 -33.41 20.06 -12.09
CA MET A 145 -32.56 19.03 -11.49
C MET A 145 -33.13 18.62 -10.12
N PRO A 146 -33.30 17.33 -9.80
CA PRO A 146 -33.20 16.88 -8.41
C PRO A 146 -31.74 17.04 -7.95
N PRO A 147 -31.48 17.21 -6.63
CA PRO A 147 -30.11 17.42 -6.16
C PRO A 147 -29.25 16.20 -6.50
N ALA A 148 -28.07 16.48 -7.08
CA ALA A 148 -27.04 15.48 -7.32
C ALA A 148 -26.61 14.89 -5.97
N GLU A 149 -26.79 13.58 -5.80
CA GLU A 149 -26.00 12.85 -4.80
C GLU A 149 -24.58 12.77 -5.34
N GLU A 150 -23.68 13.54 -4.73
CA GLU A 150 -22.25 13.40 -4.96
C GLU A 150 -21.80 12.02 -4.47
N THR A 151 -21.77 11.04 -5.37
CA THR A 151 -20.94 9.86 -5.15
C THR A 151 -19.49 10.25 -5.41
N ASN A 152 -18.89 10.91 -4.42
CA ASN A 152 -17.45 11.09 -4.33
C ASN A 152 -16.82 9.70 -4.13
N LEU A 153 -16.46 9.04 -5.23
CA LEU A 153 -15.75 7.75 -5.24
C LEU A 153 -14.25 7.93 -4.93
N GLY A 154 -13.93 8.73 -3.90
CA GLY A 154 -12.61 8.77 -3.31
C GLY A 154 -12.55 7.74 -2.19
N PHE A 155 -11.98 6.56 -2.44
CA PHE A 155 -11.70 5.60 -1.37
C PHE A 155 -10.70 6.23 -0.40
N SER A 156 -11.07 6.31 0.88
CA SER A 156 -10.15 6.79 1.92
C SER A 156 -8.97 5.82 2.07
N VAL A 157 -7.81 6.31 2.53
CA VAL A 157 -6.66 5.44 2.86
C VAL A 157 -7.07 4.34 3.85
N ALA A 158 -8.01 4.60 4.75
CA ALA A 158 -8.52 3.58 5.66
C ALA A 158 -9.30 2.47 4.92
N GLU A 159 -10.04 2.83 3.88
CA GLU A 159 -10.82 1.89 3.06
C GLU A 159 -9.92 1.03 2.17
N LEU A 160 -8.91 1.63 1.54
CA LEU A 160 -7.85 0.93 0.81
C LEU A 160 -7.05 -0.02 1.72
N MET A 161 -6.97 0.29 3.01
CA MET A 161 -6.26 -0.53 4.01
C MET A 161 -7.16 -1.57 4.70
N GLY A 162 -8.41 -1.74 4.25
CA GLY A 162 -9.34 -2.77 4.72
C GLY A 162 -10.10 -2.45 6.00
N TYR A 163 -10.25 -1.16 6.35
CA TYR A 163 -11.06 -0.72 7.49
C TYR A 163 -12.47 -0.25 7.11
N GLY A 164 -12.90 -0.43 5.84
CA GLY A 164 -14.25 -0.10 5.36
C GLY A 164 -15.22 -1.30 5.41
N GLU A 165 -16.51 -1.00 5.48
CA GLU A 165 -17.60 -2.00 5.48
C GLU A 165 -17.64 -2.79 4.15
N LYS A 166 -17.81 -4.11 4.27
CA LYS A 166 -17.73 -5.11 3.21
C LYS A 166 -18.85 -4.98 2.17
N THR A 167 -18.51 -4.79 0.90
CA THR A 167 -19.39 -5.16 -0.22
C THR A 167 -18.92 -6.49 -0.84
N ALA A 168 -19.88 -7.32 -1.23
CA ALA A 168 -19.69 -8.72 -1.52
C ALA A 168 -19.26 -9.01 -2.97
N ASP A 169 -18.20 -9.81 -3.07
CA ASP A 169 -17.91 -10.88 -4.04
C ASP A 169 -17.81 -10.55 -5.54
N SER A 170 -16.63 -10.87 -6.10
CA SER A 170 -16.50 -11.29 -7.49
C SER A 170 -15.57 -12.50 -7.55
N PRO A 171 -16.05 -13.66 -8.04
CA PRO A 171 -15.23 -14.85 -8.12
C PRO A 171 -14.30 -14.75 -9.34
N VAL A 172 -12.99 -14.68 -9.10
CA VAL A 172 -11.99 -14.89 -10.16
C VAL A 172 -11.43 -16.30 -9.97
N SER A 173 -11.71 -17.18 -10.92
CA SER A 173 -11.05 -18.50 -10.98
C SER A 173 -9.63 -18.33 -11.52
N PRO A 174 -8.58 -18.87 -10.88
CA PRO A 174 -7.25 -18.90 -11.48
C PRO A 174 -7.17 -20.09 -12.45
N GLY A 175 -7.22 -19.81 -13.74
CA GLY A 175 -6.72 -20.72 -14.76
C GLY A 175 -5.19 -20.70 -14.76
N LEU A 176 -4.56 -21.86 -15.02
CA LEU A 176 -3.10 -21.99 -15.17
C LEU A 176 -2.60 -21.12 -16.33
N ALA A 177 -2.32 -19.85 -16.07
CA ALA A 177 -1.51 -19.02 -16.95
C ALA A 177 -0.04 -19.38 -16.71
N ASP A 178 0.75 -19.47 -17.79
CA ASP A 178 2.21 -19.52 -17.69
C ASP A 178 2.67 -18.23 -16.98
N PRO A 179 3.50 -18.30 -15.91
CA PRO A 179 3.96 -17.13 -15.16
C PRO A 179 4.57 -16.04 -16.05
N ALA A 180 5.24 -16.40 -17.15
CA ALA A 180 5.76 -15.42 -18.10
C ALA A 180 4.64 -14.68 -18.86
N SER A 181 3.59 -15.40 -19.25
CA SER A 181 2.41 -14.82 -19.92
C SER A 181 1.59 -13.93 -18.98
N LEU A 182 1.51 -14.30 -17.69
CA LEU A 182 0.86 -13.49 -16.67
C LEU A 182 1.62 -12.20 -16.42
N ALA A 183 2.94 -12.25 -16.28
CA ALA A 183 3.78 -11.07 -16.10
C ALA A 183 3.63 -10.08 -17.28
N LEU A 184 3.67 -10.58 -18.52
CA LEU A 184 3.44 -9.76 -19.73
C LEU A 184 2.03 -9.17 -19.79
N THR A 185 1.02 -9.89 -19.30
CA THR A 185 -0.35 -9.39 -19.24
C THR A 185 -0.46 -8.28 -18.20
N LEU A 186 0.14 -8.45 -17.03
CA LEU A 186 0.10 -7.47 -15.95
C LEU A 186 0.89 -6.20 -16.30
N SER A 187 2.07 -6.31 -16.90
CA SER A 187 2.88 -5.14 -17.27
C SER A 187 2.28 -4.32 -18.42
N SER A 188 1.25 -4.84 -19.09
CA SER A 188 0.47 -4.10 -20.09
C SER A 188 -0.69 -3.28 -19.52
N LEU A 189 -1.03 -3.47 -18.24
CA LEU A 189 -2.12 -2.75 -17.57
C LEU A 189 -1.71 -1.31 -17.24
N ALA A 190 -2.71 -0.45 -17.00
CA ALA A 190 -2.47 0.86 -16.43
C ALA A 190 -1.99 0.77 -14.97
N ALA A 191 -1.32 1.83 -14.51
CA ALA A 191 -0.75 1.91 -13.19
C ALA A 191 -1.80 1.92 -12.07
N ASP A 192 -2.94 2.60 -12.28
CA ASP A 192 -4.04 2.63 -11.32
C ASP A 192 -4.74 1.27 -11.19
N ASP A 193 -4.88 0.52 -12.27
CA ASP A 193 -5.41 -0.85 -12.23
C ASP A 193 -4.55 -1.77 -11.37
N LEU A 194 -3.22 -1.73 -11.54
CA LEU A 194 -2.29 -2.50 -10.72
C LEU A 194 -2.26 -2.02 -9.26
N PHE A 195 -2.29 -0.71 -9.04
CA PHE A 195 -2.38 -0.13 -7.70
C PHE A 195 -3.66 -0.55 -6.95
N ASN A 196 -4.80 -0.62 -7.65
CA ASN A 196 -6.06 -1.10 -7.11
C ASN A 196 -5.97 -2.58 -6.72
N ARG A 197 -5.30 -3.41 -7.53
CA ARG A 197 -5.03 -4.82 -7.19
C ARG A 197 -4.15 -4.95 -5.95
N ILE A 198 -3.07 -4.17 -5.84
CA ILE A 198 -2.22 -4.13 -4.64
C ILE A 198 -3.07 -3.74 -3.42
N SER A 199 -3.87 -2.69 -3.50
CA SER A 199 -4.76 -2.26 -2.41
C SER A 199 -5.77 -3.36 -2.02
N GLY A 200 -6.30 -4.09 -3.00
CA GLY A 200 -7.16 -5.25 -2.79
C GLY A 200 -6.46 -6.39 -2.01
N THR A 201 -5.19 -6.65 -2.31
CA THR A 201 -4.40 -7.64 -1.55
C THR A 201 -4.15 -7.20 -0.10
N CYS A 202 -3.87 -5.91 0.14
CA CYS A 202 -3.75 -5.34 1.49
C CYS A 202 -5.02 -5.56 2.31
N SER A 203 -6.19 -5.21 1.75
CA SER A 203 -7.49 -5.40 2.40
C SER A 203 -7.79 -6.87 2.70
N SER A 204 -7.55 -7.75 1.72
CA SER A 204 -7.77 -9.20 1.85
C SER A 204 -6.87 -9.83 2.90
N CYS A 205 -5.60 -9.42 2.97
CA CYS A 205 -4.66 -9.91 3.98
C CYS A 205 -5.03 -9.38 5.37
N HIS A 206 -5.32 -8.09 5.53
CA HIS A 206 -5.65 -7.52 6.82
C HIS A 206 -6.96 -8.06 7.40
N SER A 207 -8.00 -8.22 6.59
CA SER A 207 -9.28 -8.78 7.06
C SER A 207 -9.12 -10.19 7.63
N GLN A 208 -8.30 -11.02 6.98
CA GLN A 208 -8.06 -12.40 7.38
C GLN A 208 -7.07 -12.52 8.54
N PHE A 209 -5.93 -11.81 8.47
CA PHE A 209 -4.74 -12.12 9.24
C PHE A 209 -4.29 -11.04 10.22
N ARG A 210 -4.98 -9.90 10.28
CA ARG A 210 -4.67 -8.82 11.21
C ARG A 210 -5.82 -8.57 12.19
N ALA A 211 -5.51 -8.54 13.47
CA ALA A 211 -6.42 -8.09 14.52
C ALA A 211 -6.58 -6.56 14.46
N GLY A 212 -7.78 -6.06 14.77
CA GLY A 212 -8.00 -4.63 14.96
C GLY A 212 -7.11 -4.06 16.07
N LYS A 213 -6.95 -2.72 16.12
CA LYS A 213 -6.43 -2.07 17.32
C LYS A 213 -7.49 -2.25 18.41
N ASN A 214 -7.26 -3.15 19.35
CA ASN A 214 -8.00 -3.19 20.62
C ASN A 214 -7.69 -1.94 21.45
#